data_AF-A0A0R3WQH2-F1
#
_entry.id   AF-A0A0R3WQH2-F1
#
_cell.length_a   1.000
_cell.length_b   1.000
_cell.length_c   1.000
_cell.angle_alpha   90.00
_cell.angle_beta   90.00
_cell.angle_gamma   90.00
#
_symmetry.space_group_name_H-M   'P 1'
#
loop_
_entity.id
_entity.type
_entity.pdbx_description
1 polymer ?
#
loop_
_entity_poly.entity_id
_entity_poly.type
_entity_poly.pdbx_seq_one_letter_code
_entity_poly.pdbx_strand_id
1 'polypeptide(L)'
;MRVKGGAVVDPASGLEDCASVTRDRHGRPLSAVLGMVDLLRGSNSYYKLQVLRSDKEPRQYWVFRAWGRVGTDIGGSKVERFTSVNSAVQHFHDLFLEKTGNPWGVERANFVKIPRKFYPLELEQFDPKGDETVENAKIMHQVASKLESRLQGLLHFLFDIASMTNALLEFEIDARKMPLGKISRVQIQEAYSVLSDISSLLASKKVIEGPDKSRLIGATTRFYTLIPHDFGLKIPPLLDSLEAVKIKSRMLDDLLKLEVAYSLMKTGDHDINPLDEQYEKLKNQIEPLNWDSEEFKRIAEFLRVTHAPTHTNYALEVIDIFSLSRAEEADGFKALDNRMMLWHGSRRTNWAGILAQGLRIAPPEAPSTGYMFGKGVYFSDMVSKSANYCYASPNAPQGCLLLCEVALGRTHECFSANASRLSKQFGSRKGSPSLQTATLSNESVGATAPNSETYFREPETGVVYPIGQPVTSKDIKSDLLYNEYVIYDTAQIKQRYLVWADFKFVF
;
A
#
# COMPACT_ATOMS: atom_id res chain seq x y z
N MET A 1 23.78 7.08 -7.17
CA MET A 1 23.18 7.15 -8.53
C MET A 1 23.03 8.62 -8.90
N ARG A 2 23.74 9.13 -9.91
CA ARG A 2 23.57 10.52 -10.35
C ARG A 2 22.54 10.60 -11.47
N VAL A 3 21.61 11.55 -11.37
CA VAL A 3 20.55 11.72 -12.37
C VAL A 3 20.73 13.01 -13.13
N LYS A 4 20.83 12.88 -14.46
CA LYS A 4 21.09 14.00 -15.36
C LYS A 4 20.02 14.02 -16.45
N GLY A 5 19.30 15.13 -16.56
CA GLY A 5 18.29 15.33 -17.60
C GLY A 5 17.00 14.52 -17.42
N GLY A 6 16.61 14.15 -16.19
CA GLY A 6 15.30 13.55 -15.84
C GLY A 6 15.16 12.05 -16.09
N ALA A 7 16.26 11.32 -16.28
CA ALA A 7 16.28 9.86 -16.24
C ALA A 7 17.63 9.36 -15.71
N VAL A 8 17.61 8.24 -14.97
CA VAL A 8 18.80 7.69 -14.31
C VAL A 8 19.54 6.77 -15.28
N VAL A 9 20.84 6.97 -15.42
CA VAL A 9 21.71 6.02 -16.12
C VAL A 9 21.83 4.76 -15.27
N ASP A 10 21.56 3.59 -15.85
CA ASP A 10 21.66 2.33 -15.11
C ASP A 10 23.14 2.07 -14.71
N PRO A 11 23.46 1.88 -13.41
CA PRO A 11 24.83 1.67 -12.94
C PRO A 11 25.52 0.45 -13.57
N ALA A 12 24.76 -0.54 -14.04
CA ALA A 12 25.33 -1.69 -14.75
C ALA A 12 25.94 -1.33 -16.12
N SER A 13 25.80 -0.07 -16.56
CA SER A 13 26.52 0.47 -17.72
C SER A 13 27.96 0.90 -17.39
N GLY A 14 28.26 1.24 -16.13
CA GLY A 14 29.52 1.86 -15.71
C GLY A 14 29.72 3.29 -16.26
N LEU A 15 28.64 3.95 -16.70
CA LEU A 15 28.66 5.27 -17.33
C LEU A 15 27.84 6.32 -16.54
N GLU A 16 27.36 5.98 -15.34
CA GLU A 16 26.45 6.81 -14.54
C GLU A 16 27.02 8.18 -14.16
N ASP A 17 28.35 8.30 -14.08
CA ASP A 17 29.02 9.56 -13.72
C ASP A 17 29.36 10.43 -14.93
N CYS A 18 29.42 9.87 -16.13
CA CYS A 18 29.93 10.53 -17.34
C CYS A 18 28.96 10.62 -18.51
N ALA A 19 27.75 10.08 -18.38
CA ALA A 19 26.73 10.12 -19.41
C ALA A 19 25.36 10.56 -18.87
N SER A 20 24.52 11.00 -19.81
CA SER A 20 23.12 11.36 -19.59
C SER A 20 22.21 10.57 -20.54
N VAL A 21 20.98 10.28 -20.11
CA VAL A 21 19.99 9.61 -20.96
C VAL A 21 19.51 10.57 -22.06
N THR A 22 19.56 10.10 -23.32
CA THR A 22 19.13 10.88 -24.49
C THR A 22 17.61 10.95 -24.56
N ARG A 23 17.06 12.06 -25.08
CA ARG A 23 15.62 12.24 -25.32
C ARG A 23 15.30 12.20 -26.81
N ASP A 24 14.10 11.75 -27.13
CA ASP A 24 13.56 11.80 -28.48
C ASP A 24 13.06 13.21 -28.85
N ARG A 25 12.60 13.37 -30.08
CA ARG A 25 12.08 14.64 -30.62
C ARG A 25 10.85 15.20 -29.87
N HIS A 26 10.15 14.36 -29.11
CA HIS A 26 9.00 14.73 -28.30
C HIS A 26 9.40 14.96 -26.83
N GLY A 27 10.71 14.97 -26.54
CA GLY A 27 11.24 15.14 -25.20
C GLY A 27 11.12 13.89 -24.33
N ARG A 28 10.74 12.72 -24.86
CA ARG A 28 10.64 11.49 -24.07
C ARG A 28 12.03 10.88 -23.87
N PRO A 29 12.43 10.47 -22.66
CA PRO A 29 13.70 9.79 -22.47
C PRO A 29 13.71 8.46 -23.22
N LEU A 30 14.80 8.20 -23.95
CA LEU A 30 15.03 6.94 -24.65
C LEU A 30 15.53 5.90 -23.66
N SER A 31 14.63 5.50 -22.77
CA SER A 31 14.86 4.53 -21.70
C SER A 31 13.59 3.70 -21.53
N ALA A 32 13.74 2.38 -21.52
CA ALA A 32 12.64 1.45 -21.35
C ALA A 32 13.03 0.32 -20.40
N VAL A 33 12.10 -0.06 -19.53
CA VAL A 33 12.18 -1.30 -18.76
C VAL A 33 11.03 -2.18 -19.20
N LEU A 34 11.35 -3.39 -19.63
CA LEU A 34 10.40 -4.33 -20.18
C LEU A 34 10.36 -5.59 -19.32
N GLY A 35 9.16 -6.15 -19.15
CA GLY A 35 8.91 -7.42 -18.46
C GLY A 35 8.32 -8.47 -19.39
N MET A 36 8.62 -9.74 -19.12
CA MET A 36 7.96 -10.87 -19.78
C MET A 36 7.89 -12.06 -18.82
N VAL A 37 6.66 -12.49 -18.56
CA VAL A 37 6.40 -13.75 -17.84
C VAL A 37 5.82 -14.77 -18.82
N ASP A 38 6.19 -16.04 -18.65
CA ASP A 38 5.58 -17.19 -19.30
C ASP A 38 5.46 -18.31 -18.25
N LEU A 39 4.24 -18.55 -17.78
CA LEU A 39 3.95 -19.56 -16.76
C LEU A 39 4.23 -20.99 -17.22
N LEU A 40 4.03 -21.28 -18.51
CA LEU A 40 4.21 -22.63 -19.06
C LEU A 40 5.69 -23.00 -19.14
N ARG A 41 6.54 -22.03 -19.46
CA ARG A 41 8.00 -22.20 -19.50
C ARG A 41 8.68 -21.90 -18.17
N GLY A 42 7.95 -21.33 -17.21
CA GLY A 42 8.50 -20.83 -15.96
C GLY A 42 9.43 -19.62 -16.10
N SER A 43 9.42 -18.94 -17.25
CA SER A 43 10.31 -17.80 -17.48
C SER A 43 9.72 -16.53 -16.87
N ASN A 44 10.54 -15.78 -16.15
CA ASN A 44 10.20 -14.49 -15.56
C ASN A 44 11.38 -13.55 -15.84
N SER A 45 11.30 -12.81 -16.95
CA SER A 45 12.45 -12.13 -17.54
C SER A 45 12.25 -10.62 -17.58
N TYR A 46 13.33 -9.87 -17.44
CA TYR A 46 13.36 -8.43 -17.68
C TYR A 46 14.30 -8.08 -18.84
N TYR A 47 14.06 -6.92 -19.42
CA TYR A 47 14.93 -6.31 -20.43
C TYR A 47 14.94 -4.79 -20.25
N LYS A 48 16.10 -4.21 -19.96
CA LYS A 48 16.31 -2.76 -19.87
C LYS A 48 17.05 -2.28 -21.11
N LEU A 49 16.67 -1.11 -21.60
CA LEU A 49 17.24 -0.51 -22.80
C LEU A 49 17.38 1.00 -22.59
N GLN A 50 18.55 1.58 -22.84
CA GLN A 50 18.79 3.02 -22.73
C GLN A 50 19.68 3.54 -23.88
N VAL A 51 19.42 4.78 -24.31
CA VAL A 51 20.37 5.55 -25.14
C VAL A 51 21.05 6.58 -24.25
N LEU A 52 22.37 6.50 -24.18
CA LEU A 52 23.22 7.35 -23.36
C LEU A 52 24.05 8.28 -24.24
N ARG A 53 24.27 9.50 -23.80
CA ARG A 53 25.12 10.51 -24.44
C ARG A 53 26.21 10.93 -23.45
N SER A 54 27.44 11.07 -23.94
CA SER A 54 28.55 11.56 -23.12
C SER A 54 28.32 13.01 -22.71
N ASP A 55 28.57 13.32 -21.44
CA ASP A 55 28.46 14.68 -20.93
C ASP A 55 29.65 15.54 -21.37
N LYS A 56 30.80 14.92 -21.62
CA LYS A 56 32.06 15.59 -21.98
C LYS A 56 32.28 15.61 -23.49
N GLU A 57 31.93 14.53 -24.18
CA GLU A 57 32.22 14.36 -25.61
C GLU A 57 30.94 14.49 -26.46
N PRO A 58 30.79 15.56 -27.25
CA PRO A 58 29.52 15.85 -27.94
C PRO A 58 29.15 14.85 -29.05
N ARG A 59 30.06 13.94 -29.46
CA ARG A 59 29.86 12.94 -30.52
C ARG A 59 29.96 11.49 -30.03
N GLN A 60 29.87 11.28 -28.73
CA GLN A 60 29.96 9.95 -28.14
C GLN A 60 28.61 9.56 -27.55
N TYR A 61 28.06 8.48 -28.09
CA TYR A 61 26.78 7.92 -27.68
C TYR A 61 26.93 6.44 -27.40
N TRP A 62 26.04 5.91 -26.58
CA TRP A 62 25.96 4.49 -26.33
C TRP A 62 24.52 4.00 -26.34
N VAL A 63 24.34 2.74 -26.73
CA VAL A 63 23.12 1.99 -26.44
C VAL A 63 23.48 0.97 -25.37
N PHE A 64 22.79 1.06 -24.23
CA PHE A 64 22.93 0.15 -23.11
C PHE A 64 21.76 -0.83 -23.08
N ARG A 65 22.09 -2.10 -22.85
CA ARG A 65 21.13 -3.21 -22.71
C ARG A 65 21.45 -3.98 -21.44
N ALA A 66 20.44 -4.36 -20.68
CA ALA A 66 20.56 -5.35 -19.63
C ALA A 66 19.39 -6.31 -19.65
N TRP A 67 19.63 -7.60 -19.46
CA TRP A 67 18.60 -8.63 -19.50
C TRP A 67 18.89 -9.69 -18.47
N GLY A 68 17.85 -10.43 -18.08
CA GLY A 68 18.02 -11.52 -17.12
C GLY A 68 16.70 -11.99 -16.57
N ARG A 69 16.79 -12.83 -15.54
CA ARG A 69 15.66 -13.31 -14.78
C ARG A 69 15.43 -12.40 -13.58
N VAL A 70 14.18 -11.95 -13.40
CA VAL A 70 13.79 -11.07 -12.28
C VAL A 70 14.12 -11.76 -10.96
N GLY A 71 14.68 -11.02 -10.00
CA GLY A 71 15.01 -11.56 -8.69
C GLY A 71 16.29 -12.37 -8.58
N THR A 72 17.05 -12.53 -9.67
CA THR A 72 18.27 -13.35 -9.67
C THR A 72 19.45 -12.64 -10.32
N ASP A 73 20.64 -13.17 -10.10
CA ASP A 73 21.87 -12.69 -10.76
C ASP A 73 22.06 -13.29 -12.15
N ILE A 74 21.10 -14.11 -12.61
CA ILE A 74 21.09 -14.66 -13.97
C ILE A 74 20.76 -13.55 -14.95
N GLY A 75 21.71 -13.21 -15.81
CA GLY A 75 21.54 -12.18 -16.81
C GLY A 75 22.85 -11.72 -17.41
N GLY A 76 22.79 -10.60 -18.11
CA GLY A 76 23.96 -9.93 -18.65
C GLY A 76 23.63 -8.50 -19.03
N SER A 77 24.66 -7.72 -19.32
CA SER A 77 24.54 -6.39 -19.87
C SER A 77 25.49 -6.19 -21.05
N LYS A 78 25.17 -5.19 -21.89
CA LYS A 78 26.00 -4.81 -23.03
C LYS A 78 25.91 -3.31 -23.24
N VAL A 79 27.07 -2.68 -23.41
CA VAL A 79 27.21 -1.27 -23.80
C VAL A 79 27.81 -1.26 -25.21
N GLU A 80 27.14 -0.61 -26.15
CA GLU A 80 27.61 -0.45 -27.53
C GLU A 80 27.80 1.03 -27.85
N ARG A 81 28.97 1.37 -28.41
CA ARG A 81 29.35 2.76 -28.72
C ARG A 81 28.93 3.15 -30.13
N PHE A 82 28.43 4.36 -30.27
CA PHE A 82 28.00 4.99 -31.51
C PHE A 82 28.62 6.40 -31.64
N THR A 83 28.88 6.82 -32.87
CA THR A 83 29.44 8.15 -33.20
C THR A 83 28.38 9.16 -33.63
N SER A 84 27.14 8.71 -33.84
CA SER A 84 26.01 9.53 -34.25
C SER A 84 24.77 9.21 -33.41
N VAL A 85 24.10 10.26 -32.91
CA VAL A 85 22.85 10.11 -32.16
C VAL A 85 21.79 9.39 -32.99
N ASN A 86 21.68 9.72 -34.29
CA ASN A 86 20.68 9.11 -35.16
C ASN A 86 20.88 7.60 -35.28
N SER A 87 22.15 7.15 -35.38
CA SER A 87 22.45 5.71 -35.43
C SER A 87 22.13 5.01 -34.11
N ALA A 88 22.41 5.64 -32.97
CA ALA A 88 22.09 5.09 -31.65
C ALA A 88 20.58 5.02 -31.41
N VAL A 89 19.83 6.06 -31.79
CA VAL A 89 18.37 6.14 -31.70
C VAL A 89 17.71 5.10 -32.59
N GLN A 90 18.17 4.96 -33.84
CA GLN A 90 17.64 3.94 -34.75
C GLN A 90 17.87 2.55 -34.19
N HIS A 91 19.09 2.26 -33.71
CA HIS A 91 19.40 0.97 -33.10
C HIS A 91 18.52 0.68 -31.87
N PHE A 92 18.24 1.69 -31.05
CA PHE A 92 17.30 1.59 -29.94
C PHE A 92 15.88 1.26 -30.42
N HIS A 93 15.37 1.94 -31.45
CA HIS A 93 14.05 1.65 -32.01
C HIS A 93 13.96 0.22 -32.57
N ASP A 94 14.99 -0.22 -33.29
CA ASP A 94 15.05 -1.57 -33.87
C ASP A 94 15.02 -2.63 -32.77
N LEU A 95 15.83 -2.46 -31.71
CA LEU A 95 15.84 -3.36 -30.56
C LEU A 95 14.51 -3.34 -29.82
N PHE A 96 13.91 -2.17 -29.61
CA PHE A 96 12.61 -2.06 -28.96
C PHE A 96 11.53 -2.80 -29.76
N LEU A 97 11.48 -2.60 -31.08
CA LEU A 97 10.58 -3.30 -31.99
C LEU A 97 10.86 -4.82 -32.01
N GLU A 98 12.11 -5.23 -32.01
CA GLU A 98 12.50 -6.64 -31.95
C GLU A 98 12.00 -7.29 -30.65
N LYS A 99 12.13 -6.63 -29.50
CA LYS A 99 11.73 -7.20 -28.20
C LYS A 99 10.24 -7.12 -27.92
N THR A 100 9.55 -6.08 -28.38
CA THR A 100 8.14 -5.83 -28.07
C THR A 100 7.18 -6.15 -29.21
N GLY A 101 7.67 -6.09 -30.45
CA GLY A 101 6.86 -6.14 -31.66
C GLY A 101 6.04 -4.87 -31.94
N ASN A 102 6.27 -3.81 -31.18
CA ASN A 102 5.61 -2.52 -31.36
C ASN A 102 6.67 -1.43 -31.64
N PRO A 103 6.39 -0.45 -32.51
CA PRO A 103 7.27 0.70 -32.70
C PRO A 103 7.46 1.50 -31.40
N TRP A 104 8.62 2.14 -31.24
CA TRP A 104 8.84 3.06 -30.13
C TRP A 104 7.88 4.24 -30.18
N GLY A 105 7.37 4.63 -29.03
CA GLY A 105 6.57 5.84 -28.88
C GLY A 105 5.10 5.70 -29.29
N VAL A 106 4.64 4.48 -29.58
CA VAL A 106 3.20 4.16 -29.65
C VAL A 106 2.56 4.46 -28.30
N GLU A 107 1.41 5.14 -28.34
CA GLU A 107 0.64 5.42 -27.13
C GLU A 107 0.20 4.12 -26.45
N ARG A 108 0.17 4.09 -25.12
CA ARG A 108 -0.15 2.88 -24.35
C ARG A 108 -1.50 2.26 -24.74
N ALA A 109 -2.51 3.08 -25.02
CA ALA A 109 -3.83 2.63 -25.47
C ALA A 109 -3.77 1.83 -26.79
N ASN A 110 -2.77 2.10 -27.62
CA ASN A 110 -2.54 1.46 -28.91
C ASN A 110 -1.44 0.38 -28.86
N PHE A 111 -0.82 0.16 -27.70
CA PHE A 111 0.24 -0.84 -27.55
C PHE A 111 -0.37 -2.24 -27.48
N VAL A 112 0.00 -3.11 -28.41
CA VAL A 112 -0.56 -4.48 -28.49
C VAL A 112 0.43 -5.47 -27.91
N LYS A 113 0.05 -6.15 -26.82
CA LYS A 113 0.84 -7.25 -26.25
C LYS A 113 0.90 -8.42 -27.24
N ILE A 114 2.09 -8.69 -27.78
CA ILE A 114 2.33 -9.85 -28.65
C ILE A 114 2.77 -11.07 -27.81
N PRO A 115 2.25 -12.29 -28.07
CA PRO A 115 2.72 -13.51 -27.42
C PRO A 115 4.24 -13.68 -27.49
N ARG A 116 4.87 -14.13 -26.40
CA ARG A 116 6.33 -14.39 -26.28
C ARG A 116 7.25 -13.18 -26.52
N LYS A 117 6.70 -11.96 -26.59
CA LYS A 117 7.46 -10.70 -26.65
C LYS A 117 7.42 -10.02 -25.28
N PHE A 118 8.25 -9.01 -25.07
CA PHE A 118 8.24 -8.21 -23.86
C PHE A 118 7.09 -7.19 -23.83
N TYR A 119 6.76 -6.69 -22.65
CA TYR A 119 5.81 -5.59 -22.43
C TYR A 119 6.50 -4.47 -21.65
N PRO A 120 6.36 -3.20 -22.05
CA PRO A 120 6.95 -2.06 -21.36
C PRO A 120 6.27 -1.82 -20.01
N LEU A 121 7.07 -1.61 -18.97
CA LEU A 121 6.61 -1.23 -17.65
C LEU A 121 6.71 0.29 -17.51
N GLU A 122 5.64 0.91 -17.03
CA GLU A 122 5.64 2.33 -16.72
C GLU A 122 6.29 2.55 -15.37
N LEU A 123 7.57 2.89 -15.43
CA LEU A 123 8.28 3.36 -14.27
C LEU A 123 8.21 4.89 -14.21
N GLU A 124 7.77 5.44 -13.08
CA GLU A 124 7.79 6.89 -12.88
C GLU A 124 9.22 7.42 -13.01
N GLN A 125 9.36 8.49 -13.78
CA GLN A 125 10.65 9.07 -14.09
C GLN A 125 11.21 9.76 -12.84
N PHE A 126 12.50 9.54 -12.62
CA PHE A 126 13.24 10.13 -11.52
C PHE A 126 13.21 11.65 -11.63
N ASP A 127 12.64 12.33 -10.63
CA ASP A 127 12.76 13.78 -10.48
C ASP A 127 14.10 14.12 -9.81
N PRO A 128 15.04 14.76 -10.53
CA PRO A 128 16.38 15.06 -10.02
C PRO A 128 16.42 15.94 -8.77
N LYS A 129 15.34 16.64 -8.40
CA LYS A 129 15.32 17.47 -7.19
C LYS A 129 14.95 16.74 -5.90
N GLY A 130 14.42 15.52 -5.98
CA GLY A 130 13.79 14.86 -4.81
C GLY A 130 14.55 13.67 -4.21
N ASP A 131 15.54 13.10 -4.89
CA ASP A 131 16.14 11.80 -4.53
C ASP A 131 17.68 11.84 -4.32
N GLU A 132 18.32 13.01 -4.21
CA GLU A 132 19.68 13.10 -3.62
C GLU A 132 19.71 12.67 -2.13
N THR A 133 18.53 12.37 -1.57
CA THR A 133 18.27 12.13 -0.16
C THR A 133 18.74 10.77 0.37
N VAL A 134 18.90 9.74 -0.48
CA VAL A 134 19.32 8.41 -0.02
C VAL A 134 20.79 8.39 0.45
N GLU A 135 21.66 9.23 -0.12
CA GLU A 135 23.02 9.46 0.40
C GLU A 135 23.04 10.51 1.53
N ASN A 136 22.07 11.42 1.58
CA ASN A 136 21.99 12.46 2.62
C ASN A 136 21.47 11.97 3.98
N ALA A 137 20.94 10.74 4.09
CA ALA A 137 20.59 10.14 5.39
C ALA A 137 21.81 9.98 6.33
N LYS A 138 23.04 10.17 5.84
CA LYS A 138 24.28 10.18 6.63
C LYS A 138 24.91 11.57 6.82
N ILE A 139 24.29 12.65 6.36
CA ILE A 139 24.76 13.99 6.73
C ILE A 139 24.30 14.24 8.17
N MET A 140 25.24 14.22 9.11
CA MET A 140 25.03 14.77 10.46
C MET A 140 24.39 16.15 10.30
N HIS A 141 23.14 16.28 10.75
CA HIS A 141 22.29 17.42 10.42
C HIS A 141 22.87 18.70 11.03
N GLN A 142 23.14 19.70 10.20
CA GLN A 142 23.64 21.00 10.65
C GLN A 142 22.54 21.84 11.32
N VAL A 143 21.26 21.47 11.12
CA VAL A 143 20.08 22.17 11.66
C VAL A 143 19.29 21.22 12.57
N ALA A 144 19.10 21.62 13.83
CA ALA A 144 18.31 20.87 14.81
C ALA A 144 16.80 20.96 14.48
N SER A 145 16.09 19.84 14.68
CA SER A 145 14.62 19.80 14.52
C SER A 145 13.94 20.66 15.58
N LYS A 146 12.83 21.30 15.20
CA LYS A 146 11.98 22.09 16.11
C LYS A 146 10.91 21.26 16.82
N LEU A 147 10.74 20.00 16.42
CA LEU A 147 9.69 19.12 16.93
C LEU A 147 10.06 18.57 18.31
N GLU A 148 9.07 18.21 19.11
CA GLU A 148 9.29 17.53 20.39
C GLU A 148 9.92 16.14 20.18
N SER A 149 10.77 15.69 21.11
CA SER A 149 11.48 14.41 21.03
C SER A 149 10.56 13.20 20.83
N ARG A 150 9.37 13.18 21.46
CA ARG A 150 8.38 12.10 21.31
C ARG A 150 7.84 12.02 19.88
N LEU A 151 7.56 13.18 19.29
CA LEU A 151 7.12 13.29 17.89
C LEU A 151 8.25 12.94 16.92
N GLN A 152 9.49 13.36 17.18
CA GLN A 152 10.65 12.94 16.38
C GLN A 152 10.80 11.41 16.37
N GLY A 153 10.63 10.76 17.53
CA GLY A 153 10.63 9.30 17.66
C GLY A 153 9.56 8.63 16.80
N LEU A 154 8.33 9.17 16.81
CA LEU A 154 7.26 8.70 15.94
C LEU A 154 7.62 8.90 14.45
N LEU A 155 8.12 10.06 14.04
CA LEU A 155 8.43 10.33 12.63
C LEU A 155 9.55 9.42 12.11
N HIS A 156 10.58 9.17 12.90
CA HIS A 156 11.59 8.16 12.59
C HIS A 156 10.99 6.77 12.46
N PHE A 157 10.01 6.43 13.29
CA PHE A 157 9.27 5.19 13.14
C PHE A 157 8.46 5.16 11.84
N LEU A 158 7.71 6.21 11.50
CA LEU A 158 6.86 6.23 10.30
C LEU A 158 7.65 6.27 8.97
N PHE A 159 8.77 6.98 8.94
CA PHE A 159 9.56 7.25 7.74
C PHE A 159 10.86 6.43 7.68
N ASP A 160 10.76 5.12 7.90
CA ASP A 160 11.91 4.20 7.84
C ASP A 160 12.02 3.47 6.50
N ILE A 161 13.08 3.80 5.75
CA ILE A 161 13.38 3.22 4.43
C ILE A 161 13.66 1.71 4.53
N ALA A 162 14.28 1.25 5.61
CA ALA A 162 14.59 -0.16 5.79
C ALA A 162 13.30 -0.98 5.91
N SER A 163 12.35 -0.53 6.73
CA SER A 163 11.02 -1.15 6.84
C SER A 163 10.23 -1.12 5.53
N MET A 164 10.29 -0.01 4.79
CA MET A 164 9.67 0.10 3.46
C MET A 164 10.26 -0.91 2.46
N THR A 165 11.58 -1.07 2.47
CA THR A 165 12.28 -2.03 1.62
C THR A 165 11.95 -3.47 2.02
N ASN A 166 11.92 -3.76 3.31
CA ASN A 166 11.56 -5.09 3.82
C ASN A 166 10.12 -5.49 3.47
N ALA A 167 9.18 -4.53 3.47
CA ALA A 167 7.81 -4.79 3.04
C ALA A 167 7.73 -5.20 1.55
N LEU A 168 8.54 -4.58 0.67
CA LEU A 168 8.64 -5.00 -0.73
C LEU A 168 9.16 -6.44 -0.86
N LEU A 169 10.18 -6.80 -0.08
CA LEU A 169 10.71 -8.16 -0.07
C LEU A 169 9.70 -9.20 0.42
N GLU A 170 8.90 -8.87 1.44
CA GLU A 170 7.81 -9.73 1.93
C GLU A 170 6.75 -10.00 0.84
N PHE A 171 6.51 -9.01 -0.02
CA PHE A 171 5.62 -9.14 -1.17
C PHE A 171 6.22 -9.89 -2.36
N GLU A 172 7.44 -10.42 -2.21
CA GLU A 172 8.20 -11.07 -3.28
C GLU A 172 8.43 -10.09 -4.45
N ILE A 173 8.68 -8.80 -4.17
CA ILE A 173 8.89 -7.77 -5.18
C ILE A 173 10.38 -7.51 -5.30
N ASP A 174 10.91 -7.54 -6.53
CA ASP A 174 12.33 -7.30 -6.78
C ASP A 174 12.68 -5.82 -6.58
N ALA A 175 13.08 -5.45 -5.37
CA ALA A 175 13.46 -4.09 -4.99
C ALA A 175 14.64 -3.53 -5.82
N ARG A 176 15.49 -4.38 -6.43
CA ARG A 176 16.60 -3.94 -7.28
C ARG A 176 16.11 -3.43 -8.64
N LYS A 177 15.10 -4.10 -9.20
CA LYS A 177 14.52 -3.76 -10.50
C LYS A 177 13.37 -2.77 -10.36
N MET A 178 12.70 -2.77 -9.21
CA MET A 178 11.67 -1.82 -8.79
C MET A 178 12.05 -1.15 -7.47
N PRO A 179 12.96 -0.16 -7.50
CA PRO A 179 13.21 0.65 -6.32
C PRO A 179 11.95 1.46 -5.95
N LEU A 180 11.88 1.85 -4.69
CA LEU A 180 10.79 2.63 -4.10
C LEU A 180 10.46 3.87 -4.96
N GLY A 181 9.17 4.14 -5.17
CA GLY A 181 8.71 5.31 -5.95
C GLY A 181 8.79 5.18 -7.47
N LYS A 182 9.08 3.98 -8.03
CA LYS A 182 9.09 3.78 -9.48
C LYS A 182 7.88 3.08 -10.05
N ILE A 183 6.96 2.51 -9.26
CA ILE A 183 5.75 1.91 -9.82
C ILE A 183 4.69 2.98 -10.07
N SER A 184 4.24 3.14 -11.31
CA SER A 184 3.20 4.12 -11.62
C SER A 184 1.85 3.68 -11.05
N ARG A 185 1.07 4.65 -10.55
CA ARG A 185 -0.32 4.43 -10.12
C ARG A 185 -1.18 3.81 -11.22
N VAL A 186 -0.92 4.18 -12.48
CA VAL A 186 -1.58 3.62 -13.67
C VAL A 186 -1.31 2.12 -13.80
N GLN A 187 -0.07 1.68 -13.61
CA GLN A 187 0.29 0.26 -13.64
C GLN A 187 -0.36 -0.54 -12.52
N ILE A 188 -0.47 0.03 -11.31
CA ILE A 188 -1.21 -0.58 -10.19
C ILE A 188 -2.71 -0.73 -10.54
N GLN A 189 -3.33 0.30 -11.12
CA GLN A 189 -4.74 0.26 -11.55
C GLN A 189 -5.01 -0.80 -12.61
N GLU A 190 -4.11 -0.94 -13.59
CA GLU A 190 -4.19 -2.04 -14.56
C GLU A 190 -4.05 -3.41 -13.90
N ALA A 191 -3.14 -3.56 -12.94
CA ALA A 191 -2.97 -4.80 -12.19
C ALA A 191 -4.23 -5.17 -11.38
N TYR A 192 -4.92 -4.19 -10.78
CA TYR A 192 -6.22 -4.42 -10.14
C TYR A 192 -7.27 -4.93 -11.12
N SER A 193 -7.35 -4.34 -12.32
CA SER A 193 -8.29 -4.77 -13.35
C SER A 193 -8.05 -6.24 -13.74
N VAL A 194 -6.78 -6.64 -13.86
CA VAL A 194 -6.43 -8.05 -14.11
C VAL A 194 -6.84 -8.95 -12.95
N LEU A 195 -6.65 -8.54 -11.70
CA LEU A 195 -7.12 -9.31 -10.53
C LEU A 195 -8.65 -9.40 -10.48
N SER A 196 -9.36 -8.35 -10.91
CA SER A 196 -10.82 -8.37 -11.06
C SER A 196 -11.26 -9.38 -12.11
N ASP A 197 -10.61 -9.42 -13.28
CA ASP A 197 -10.89 -10.41 -14.32
C ASP A 197 -10.67 -11.85 -13.80
N ILE A 198 -9.55 -12.08 -13.11
CA ILE A 198 -9.26 -13.39 -12.47
C ILE A 198 -10.36 -13.73 -11.46
N SER A 199 -10.70 -12.80 -10.58
CA SER A 199 -11.74 -13.01 -9.57
C SER A 199 -13.08 -13.39 -10.20
N SER A 200 -13.49 -12.72 -11.29
CA SER A 200 -14.74 -13.01 -11.99
C SER A 200 -14.72 -14.40 -12.63
N LEU A 201 -13.58 -14.84 -13.17
CA LEU A 201 -13.41 -16.20 -13.68
C LEU A 201 -13.55 -17.25 -12.58
N LEU A 202 -12.88 -17.04 -11.45
CA LEU A 202 -12.88 -17.96 -10.30
C LEU A 202 -14.25 -18.03 -9.59
N ALA A 203 -15.02 -16.95 -9.59
CA ALA A 203 -16.33 -16.89 -8.93
C ALA A 203 -17.37 -17.85 -9.56
N SER A 204 -17.14 -18.30 -10.79
CA SER A 204 -18.14 -19.03 -11.60
C SER A 204 -18.46 -20.46 -11.15
N LYS A 205 -17.91 -20.96 -10.02
CA LYS A 205 -18.09 -22.32 -9.42
C LYS A 205 -17.97 -23.52 -10.38
N LYS A 206 -17.63 -23.29 -11.65
CA LYS A 206 -17.38 -24.32 -12.66
C LYS A 206 -15.93 -24.75 -12.56
N VAL A 207 -15.67 -26.01 -12.88
CA VAL A 207 -14.30 -26.51 -13.03
C VAL A 207 -13.62 -25.71 -14.14
N ILE A 208 -12.46 -25.11 -13.84
CA ILE A 208 -11.74 -24.25 -14.77
C ILE A 208 -10.93 -25.13 -15.72
N GLU A 209 -11.50 -25.38 -16.90
CA GLU A 209 -10.92 -26.24 -17.93
C GLU A 209 -10.90 -25.56 -19.31
N GLY A 210 -10.10 -26.14 -20.22
CA GLY A 210 -10.03 -25.72 -21.62
C GLY A 210 -9.77 -24.22 -21.82
N PRO A 211 -10.67 -23.47 -22.50
CA PRO A 211 -10.52 -22.04 -22.75
C PRO A 211 -10.39 -21.20 -21.47
N ASP A 212 -11.13 -21.51 -20.40
CA ASP A 212 -11.12 -20.72 -19.18
C ASP A 212 -9.81 -20.90 -18.40
N LYS A 213 -9.23 -22.11 -18.41
CA LYS A 213 -7.88 -22.34 -17.89
C LYS A 213 -6.82 -21.55 -18.66
N SER A 214 -6.96 -21.48 -19.98
CA SER A 214 -6.06 -20.69 -20.83
C SER A 214 -6.19 -19.19 -20.55
N ARG A 215 -7.41 -18.70 -20.32
CA ARG A 215 -7.67 -17.31 -19.89
C ARG A 215 -7.07 -17.01 -18.52
N LEU A 216 -7.20 -17.93 -17.56
CA LEU A 216 -6.63 -17.79 -16.22
C LEU A 216 -5.10 -17.71 -16.25
N ILE A 217 -4.45 -18.58 -17.03
CA ILE A 217 -3.00 -18.56 -17.26
C ILE A 217 -2.58 -17.24 -17.92
N GLY A 218 -3.32 -16.79 -18.94
CA GLY A 218 -3.06 -15.52 -19.62
C GLY A 218 -3.19 -14.31 -18.68
N ALA A 219 -4.25 -14.25 -17.87
CA ALA A 219 -4.47 -13.18 -16.90
C ALA A 219 -3.41 -13.20 -15.78
N THR A 220 -3.07 -14.38 -15.25
CA THR A 220 -1.99 -14.50 -14.26
C THR A 220 -0.63 -14.08 -14.83
N THR A 221 -0.34 -14.46 -16.07
CA THR A 221 0.87 -14.03 -16.78
C THR A 221 0.92 -12.52 -16.93
N ARG A 222 -0.22 -11.89 -17.28
CA ARG A 222 -0.34 -10.44 -17.38
C ARG A 222 -0.11 -9.76 -16.04
N PHE A 223 -0.67 -10.30 -14.94
CA PHE A 223 -0.46 -9.76 -13.60
C PHE A 223 1.02 -9.73 -13.21
N TYR A 224 1.74 -10.85 -13.31
CA TYR A 224 3.18 -10.89 -12.97
C TYR A 224 4.07 -10.16 -13.97
N THR A 225 3.59 -9.93 -15.20
CA THR A 225 4.29 -9.04 -16.14
C THR A 225 4.16 -7.59 -15.68
N LEU A 226 2.96 -7.16 -15.28
CA LEU A 226 2.71 -5.81 -14.78
C LEU A 226 3.37 -5.56 -13.41
N ILE A 227 3.42 -6.56 -12.54
CA ILE A 227 4.04 -6.45 -11.21
C ILE A 227 5.17 -7.49 -11.13
N PRO A 228 6.43 -7.12 -11.43
CA PRO A 228 7.54 -8.05 -11.43
C PRO A 228 7.83 -8.64 -10.04
N HIS A 229 7.53 -9.92 -9.88
CA HIS A 229 7.83 -10.63 -8.65
C HIS A 229 9.18 -11.35 -8.73
N ASP A 230 9.85 -11.49 -7.60
CA ASP A 230 11.00 -12.34 -7.37
C ASP A 230 10.54 -13.72 -6.89
N PHE A 231 10.52 -14.69 -7.81
CA PHE A 231 10.28 -16.10 -7.48
C PHE A 231 11.57 -16.92 -7.41
N GLY A 232 12.73 -16.27 -7.43
CA GLY A 232 14.02 -16.93 -7.63
C GLY A 232 13.97 -17.85 -8.86
N LEU A 233 14.39 -19.10 -8.70
CA LEU A 233 14.36 -20.12 -9.75
C LEU A 233 13.00 -20.84 -9.90
N LYS A 234 12.04 -20.57 -9.01
CA LYS A 234 10.73 -21.24 -9.04
C LYS A 234 9.86 -20.69 -10.17
N ILE A 235 8.93 -21.52 -10.62
CA ILE A 235 7.90 -21.12 -11.57
C ILE A 235 6.92 -20.17 -10.85
N PRO A 236 6.55 -19.02 -11.44
CA PRO A 236 5.53 -18.15 -10.84
C PRO A 236 4.22 -18.92 -10.60
N PRO A 237 3.60 -18.81 -9.40
CA PRO A 237 2.43 -19.62 -9.05
C PRO A 237 1.17 -19.12 -9.76
N LEU A 238 0.29 -20.04 -10.16
CA LEU A 238 -0.99 -19.67 -10.77
C LEU A 238 -1.91 -18.99 -9.74
N LEU A 239 -2.64 -17.94 -10.14
CA LEU A 239 -3.63 -17.28 -9.27
C LEU A 239 -4.99 -17.96 -9.39
N ASP A 240 -5.10 -19.19 -8.89
CA ASP A 240 -6.24 -20.09 -9.10
C ASP A 240 -7.26 -20.15 -7.95
N SER A 241 -7.05 -19.34 -6.90
CA SER A 241 -7.97 -19.26 -5.76
C SER A 241 -8.34 -17.82 -5.42
N LEU A 242 -9.55 -17.63 -4.87
CA LEU A 242 -10.00 -16.31 -4.41
C LEU A 242 -9.12 -15.78 -3.26
N GLU A 243 -8.50 -16.66 -2.47
CA GLU A 243 -7.56 -16.26 -1.42
C GLU A 243 -6.25 -15.73 -2.03
N ALA A 244 -5.72 -16.36 -3.08
CA ALA A 244 -4.55 -15.83 -3.79
C ALA A 244 -4.83 -14.44 -4.38
N VAL A 245 -6.02 -14.24 -4.97
CA VAL A 245 -6.46 -12.93 -5.48
C VAL A 245 -6.56 -11.91 -4.34
N LYS A 246 -7.13 -12.29 -3.19
CA LYS A 246 -7.25 -11.42 -2.00
C LYS A 246 -5.88 -11.00 -1.48
N ILE A 247 -4.92 -11.92 -1.37
CA ILE A 247 -3.55 -11.64 -0.94
C ILE A 247 -2.89 -10.64 -1.91
N LYS A 248 -2.95 -10.90 -3.22
CA LYS A 248 -2.35 -10.00 -4.22
C LYS A 248 -3.08 -8.66 -4.35
N SER A 249 -4.38 -8.60 -4.07
CA SER A 249 -5.12 -7.32 -4.03
C SER A 249 -4.66 -6.45 -2.86
N ARG A 250 -4.50 -7.05 -1.68
CA ARG A 250 -3.97 -6.35 -0.50
C ARG A 250 -2.54 -5.86 -0.74
N MET A 251 -1.72 -6.66 -1.41
CA MET A 251 -0.37 -6.26 -1.81
C MET A 251 -0.40 -5.01 -2.70
N LEU A 252 -1.31 -4.92 -3.68
CA LEU A 252 -1.47 -3.71 -4.49
C LEU A 252 -1.92 -2.50 -3.65
N ASP A 253 -2.81 -2.71 -2.66
CA ASP A 253 -3.26 -1.65 -1.76
C ASP A 253 -2.08 -1.09 -0.94
N ASP A 254 -1.22 -1.97 -0.44
CA ASP A 254 -0.03 -1.61 0.33
C ASP A 254 1.03 -0.92 -0.56
N LEU A 255 1.23 -1.39 -1.81
CA LEU A 255 2.11 -0.74 -2.77
C LEU A 255 1.70 0.70 -3.09
N LEU A 256 0.39 0.94 -3.28
CA LEU A 256 -0.13 2.27 -3.56
C LEU A 256 0.09 3.22 -2.37
N LYS A 257 -0.03 2.73 -1.15
CA LYS A 257 0.22 3.52 0.07
C LYS A 257 1.71 3.77 0.27
N LEU A 258 2.55 2.78 -0.06
CA LEU A 258 4.00 2.88 0.02
C LEU A 258 4.56 3.91 -0.97
N GLU A 259 4.03 3.98 -2.19
CA GLU A 259 4.40 5.01 -3.17
C GLU A 259 4.16 6.42 -2.60
N VAL A 260 2.96 6.65 -2.03
CA VAL A 260 2.64 7.91 -1.36
C VAL A 260 3.60 8.18 -0.20
N ALA A 261 3.88 7.19 0.65
CA ALA A 261 4.81 7.35 1.77
C ALA A 261 6.21 7.75 1.28
N TYR A 262 6.71 7.13 0.21
CA TYR A 262 7.98 7.47 -0.40
C TYR A 262 7.99 8.90 -0.97
N SER A 263 6.90 9.30 -1.63
CA SER A 263 6.73 10.66 -2.15
C SER A 263 6.79 11.71 -1.02
N LEU A 264 6.20 11.42 0.14
CA LEU A 264 6.25 12.28 1.33
C LEU A 264 7.65 12.35 1.96
N MET A 265 8.46 11.29 1.84
CA MET A 265 9.82 11.24 2.38
C MET A 265 10.82 12.11 1.63
N LYS A 266 10.60 12.37 0.34
CA LYS A 266 11.51 13.15 -0.49
C LYS A 266 11.62 14.58 0.02
N THR A 267 12.76 14.96 0.58
CA THR A 267 13.06 16.32 1.04
C THR A 267 13.87 17.09 0.00
N GLY A 268 13.75 18.42 0.01
CA GLY A 268 14.38 19.27 -1.01
C GLY A 268 14.97 20.57 -0.48
N ASP A 269 14.74 20.91 0.79
CA ASP A 269 15.28 22.12 1.40
C ASP A 269 16.48 21.76 2.29
N HIS A 270 17.63 22.36 2.01
CA HIS A 270 18.87 22.14 2.79
C HIS A 270 18.91 22.96 4.08
N ASP A 271 18.06 23.99 4.20
CA ASP A 271 18.04 24.91 5.35
C ASP A 271 17.07 24.44 6.45
N ILE A 272 16.27 23.41 6.19
CA ILE A 272 15.26 22.87 7.12
C ILE A 272 15.67 21.44 7.53
N ASN A 273 15.38 21.08 8.78
CA ASN A 273 15.55 19.69 9.20
C ASN A 273 14.60 18.77 8.40
N PRO A 274 15.07 17.68 7.78
CA PRO A 274 14.25 16.76 7.00
C PRO A 274 13.01 16.21 7.73
N LEU A 275 13.08 15.98 9.05
CA LEU A 275 11.93 15.53 9.84
C LEU A 275 10.84 16.59 9.91
N ASP A 276 11.24 17.86 10.05
CA ASP A 276 10.32 19.00 10.08
C ASP A 276 9.62 19.12 8.71
N GLU A 277 10.37 18.98 7.61
CA GLU A 277 9.79 19.00 6.25
C GLU A 277 8.83 17.82 6.02
N GLN A 278 9.18 16.62 6.51
CA GLN A 278 8.31 15.44 6.44
C GLN A 278 7.03 15.62 7.28
N TYR A 279 7.13 16.21 8.46
CA TYR A 279 6.00 16.53 9.32
C TYR A 279 5.04 17.50 8.65
N GLU A 280 5.54 18.60 8.09
CA GLU A 280 4.72 19.59 7.38
C GLU A 280 3.96 18.96 6.20
N LYS A 281 4.58 18.01 5.49
CA LYS A 281 3.93 17.27 4.38
C LYS A 281 2.79 16.37 4.83
N LEU A 282 2.75 15.96 6.11
CA LEU A 282 1.60 15.22 6.65
C LEU A 282 0.35 16.11 6.74
N LYS A 283 0.49 17.45 6.76
CA LYS A 283 -0.65 18.39 6.84
C LYS A 283 -1.67 18.01 7.91
N ASN A 284 -1.17 17.49 9.03
CA ASN A 284 -1.94 16.92 10.12
C ASN A 284 -1.25 17.32 11.40
N GLN A 285 -1.98 17.98 12.31
CA GLN A 285 -1.44 18.36 13.59
C GLN A 285 -1.37 17.12 14.47
N ILE A 286 -0.15 16.75 14.86
CA ILE A 286 0.14 15.57 15.69
C ILE A 286 0.80 16.07 16.96
N GLU A 287 0.16 15.81 18.11
CA GLU A 287 0.66 16.25 19.42
C GLU A 287 0.71 15.06 20.38
N PRO A 288 1.82 14.85 21.09
CA PRO A 288 1.90 13.80 22.09
C PRO A 288 0.97 14.11 23.28
N LEU A 289 0.15 13.15 23.68
CA LEU A 289 -0.70 13.30 24.86
C LEU A 289 0.14 13.27 26.14
N ASN A 290 -0.28 14.00 27.17
CA ASN A 290 0.33 13.87 28.49
C ASN A 290 0.00 12.49 29.09
N TRP A 291 1.00 11.74 29.53
CA TRP A 291 0.85 10.40 30.13
C TRP A 291 -0.08 10.39 31.36
N ASP A 292 -0.10 11.49 32.12
CA ASP A 292 -0.93 11.61 33.31
C ASP A 292 -2.38 12.03 33.01
N SER A 293 -2.69 12.38 31.75
CA SER A 293 -4.02 12.83 31.36
C SER A 293 -5.05 11.70 31.44
N GLU A 294 -6.28 12.04 31.81
CA GLU A 294 -7.40 11.10 31.83
C GLU A 294 -7.71 10.54 30.44
N GLU A 295 -7.42 11.31 29.39
CA GLU A 295 -7.56 10.89 28.00
C GLU A 295 -6.56 9.79 27.64
N PHE A 296 -5.28 9.96 27.98
CA PHE A 296 -4.25 8.94 27.77
C PHE A 296 -4.61 7.63 28.49
N LYS A 297 -4.96 7.72 29.79
CA LYS A 297 -5.35 6.56 30.60
C LYS A 297 -6.56 5.83 30.01
N ARG A 298 -7.57 6.57 29.55
CA ARG A 298 -8.78 6.00 28.93
C ARG A 298 -8.46 5.23 27.66
N ILE A 299 -7.61 5.77 26.78
CA ILE A 299 -7.24 5.11 25.52
C ILE A 299 -6.37 3.88 25.80
N ALA A 300 -5.43 3.98 26.75
CA ALA A 300 -4.62 2.84 27.19
C ALA A 300 -5.49 1.73 27.81
N GLU A 301 -6.50 2.09 28.61
CA GLU A 301 -7.49 1.14 29.13
C GLU A 301 -8.32 0.52 28.00
N PHE A 302 -8.79 1.31 27.03
CA PHE A 302 -9.56 0.83 25.89
C PHE A 302 -8.77 -0.23 25.11
N LEU A 303 -7.49 0.02 24.84
CA LEU A 303 -6.57 -0.94 24.21
C LEU A 303 -6.43 -2.20 25.07
N ARG A 304 -6.18 -2.08 26.37
CA ARG A 304 -5.99 -3.24 27.26
C ARG A 304 -7.25 -4.11 27.36
N VAL A 305 -8.42 -3.49 27.50
CA VAL A 305 -9.69 -4.17 27.81
C VAL A 305 -10.28 -4.83 26.57
N THR A 306 -10.11 -4.26 25.38
CA THR A 306 -10.69 -4.80 24.14
C THR A 306 -9.76 -5.72 23.35
N HIS A 307 -8.78 -6.31 24.03
CA HIS A 307 -7.96 -7.37 23.46
C HIS A 307 -8.78 -8.66 23.37
N ALA A 308 -8.99 -9.16 22.16
CA ALA A 308 -9.79 -10.34 21.92
C ALA A 308 -9.20 -11.60 22.56
N PRO A 309 -10.02 -12.45 23.22
CA PRO A 309 -9.53 -13.64 23.93
C PRO A 309 -8.99 -14.74 23.01
N THR A 310 -9.30 -14.70 21.69
CA THR A 310 -8.75 -15.67 20.72
C THR A 310 -7.40 -15.22 20.14
N HIS A 311 -6.97 -13.98 20.37
CA HIS A 311 -5.71 -13.43 19.86
C HIS A 311 -4.62 -13.49 20.93
N THR A 312 -4.26 -14.70 21.36
CA THR A 312 -3.36 -14.93 22.52
C THR A 312 -1.87 -14.92 22.19
N ASN A 313 -1.52 -14.86 20.90
CA ASN A 313 -0.13 -14.98 20.45
C ASN A 313 0.73 -13.74 20.79
N TYR A 314 0.10 -12.65 21.20
CA TYR A 314 0.76 -11.43 21.62
C TYR A 314 -0.08 -10.63 22.62
N ALA A 315 0.57 -9.82 23.42
CA ALA A 315 -0.03 -8.72 24.16
C ALA A 315 0.38 -7.37 23.53
N LEU A 316 -0.42 -6.33 23.78
CA LEU A 316 -0.13 -4.97 23.32
C LEU A 316 0.28 -4.11 24.52
N GLU A 317 1.42 -3.43 24.40
CA GLU A 317 1.88 -2.43 25.35
C GLU A 317 1.91 -1.06 24.66
N VAL A 318 1.33 -0.04 25.30
CA VAL A 318 1.37 1.33 24.77
C VAL A 318 2.78 1.88 24.93
N ILE A 319 3.41 2.26 23.82
CA ILE A 319 4.65 3.06 23.82
C ILE A 319 4.26 4.52 24.00
N ASP A 320 3.34 5.00 23.16
CA ASP A 320 2.88 6.38 23.23
C ASP A 320 1.54 6.61 22.52
N ILE A 321 0.88 7.75 22.80
CA ILE A 321 -0.38 8.16 22.19
C ILE A 321 -0.28 9.61 21.73
N PHE A 322 -0.66 9.85 20.48
CA PHE A 322 -0.66 11.16 19.86
C PHE A 322 -2.08 11.56 19.48
N SER A 323 -2.50 12.77 19.83
CA SER A 323 -3.71 13.37 19.28
C SER A 323 -3.47 13.76 17.81
N LEU A 324 -4.51 13.65 17.01
CA LEU A 324 -4.51 13.97 15.59
C LEU A 324 -5.59 14.99 15.30
N SER A 325 -5.25 16.00 14.50
CA SER A 325 -6.20 16.98 13.99
C SER A 325 -5.87 17.35 12.55
N ARG A 326 -6.69 16.83 11.62
CA ARG A 326 -6.59 17.15 10.19
C ARG A 326 -7.70 18.13 9.80
N ALA A 327 -7.32 19.34 9.39
CA ALA A 327 -8.26 20.43 9.09
C ALA A 327 -9.34 20.02 8.08
N GLU A 328 -8.96 19.33 7.00
CA GLU A 328 -9.90 18.85 5.97
C GLU A 328 -10.98 17.90 6.52
N GLU A 329 -10.66 17.10 7.54
CA GLU A 329 -11.65 16.21 8.18
C GLU A 329 -12.56 16.98 9.13
N ALA A 330 -12.04 17.99 9.83
CA ALA A 330 -12.85 18.80 10.74
C ALA A 330 -13.98 19.53 10.00
N ASP A 331 -13.68 20.11 8.84
CA ASP A 331 -14.65 20.85 8.02
C ASP A 331 -15.61 19.93 7.26
N GLY A 332 -15.13 18.76 6.84
CA GLY A 332 -15.88 17.80 6.03
C GLY A 332 -16.67 16.75 6.81
N PHE A 333 -16.55 16.70 8.14
CA PHE A 333 -17.13 15.62 8.94
C PHE A 333 -18.67 15.65 8.92
N LYS A 334 -19.29 14.54 8.54
CA LYS A 334 -20.74 14.43 8.49
C LYS A 334 -21.34 14.47 9.89
N ALA A 335 -22.31 15.36 10.07
CA ALA A 335 -23.19 15.40 11.22
C ALA A 335 -24.22 14.25 11.17
N LEU A 336 -23.78 13.02 11.47
CA LEU A 336 -24.66 11.88 11.70
C LEU A 336 -24.62 11.49 13.18
N ASP A 337 -25.74 10.97 13.67
CA ASP A 337 -25.84 10.35 14.99
C ASP A 337 -25.06 9.03 15.05
N ASN A 338 -25.09 8.38 16.23
CA ASN A 338 -24.40 7.10 16.47
C ASN A 338 -22.89 7.20 16.16
N ARG A 339 -22.22 8.06 16.92
CA ARG A 339 -20.78 8.30 16.80
C ARG A 339 -20.01 7.41 17.77
N MET A 340 -19.08 6.63 17.23
CA MET A 340 -18.27 5.70 18.02
C MET A 340 -16.78 5.92 17.79
N MET A 341 -15.98 5.76 18.83
CA MET A 341 -14.53 5.61 18.71
C MET A 341 -14.20 4.17 18.33
N LEU A 342 -13.60 3.97 17.16
CA LEU A 342 -13.30 2.64 16.64
C LEU A 342 -11.86 2.51 16.14
N TRP A 343 -11.31 1.30 16.27
CA TRP A 343 -9.94 0.96 15.91
C TRP A 343 -9.78 0.66 14.43
N HIS A 344 -8.72 1.17 13.83
CA HIS A 344 -8.22 0.80 12.52
C HIS A 344 -6.74 0.44 12.60
N GLY A 345 -6.35 -0.68 12.00
CA GLY A 345 -4.95 -1.10 11.93
C GLY A 345 -4.44 -1.15 10.50
N SER A 346 -3.17 -0.82 10.32
CA SER A 346 -2.48 -0.89 9.04
C SER A 346 -0.99 -1.13 9.25
N ARG A 347 -0.31 -1.65 8.22
CA ARG A 347 1.14 -1.82 8.20
C ARG A 347 1.85 -0.50 8.51
N ARG A 348 3.01 -0.59 9.15
CA ARG A 348 3.91 0.55 9.43
C ARG A 348 4.08 1.49 8.23
N THR A 349 4.33 0.90 7.06
CA THR A 349 4.61 1.61 5.80
C THR A 349 3.43 2.45 5.27
N ASN A 350 2.22 2.20 5.75
CA ASN A 350 1.02 2.85 5.26
C ASN A 350 0.68 4.14 6.02
N TRP A 351 1.21 4.32 7.23
CA TRP A 351 0.79 5.38 8.14
C TRP A 351 1.14 6.77 7.66
N ALA A 352 2.31 6.98 7.04
CA ALA A 352 2.65 8.27 6.44
C ALA A 352 1.58 8.74 5.44
N GLY A 353 1.14 7.85 4.54
CA GLY A 353 0.07 8.14 3.60
C GLY A 353 -1.30 8.33 4.25
N ILE A 354 -1.64 7.53 5.26
CA ILE A 354 -2.93 7.63 5.98
C ILE A 354 -3.02 8.92 6.79
N LEU A 355 -1.94 9.35 7.44
CA LEU A 355 -1.91 10.60 8.20
C LEU A 355 -1.97 11.81 7.26
N ALA A 356 -1.32 11.72 6.09
CA ALA A 356 -1.30 12.79 5.11
C ALA A 356 -2.61 12.97 4.32
N GLN A 357 -3.25 11.87 3.92
CA GLN A 357 -4.37 11.90 2.97
C GLN A 357 -5.69 11.38 3.56
N GLY A 358 -5.68 10.86 4.78
CA GLY A 358 -6.82 10.19 5.37
C GLY A 358 -6.96 8.73 4.97
N LEU A 359 -7.96 8.08 5.58
CA LEU A 359 -8.38 6.74 5.19
C LEU A 359 -9.12 6.81 3.86
N ARG A 360 -8.78 5.94 2.92
CA ARG A 360 -9.33 5.92 1.55
C ARG A 360 -10.07 4.61 1.30
N ILE A 361 -11.13 4.70 0.51
CA ILE A 361 -11.83 3.52 -0.01
C ILE A 361 -11.03 2.93 -1.17
N ALA A 362 -11.01 1.59 -1.26
CA ALA A 362 -10.34 0.89 -2.34
C ALA A 362 -10.85 1.38 -3.72
N PRO A 363 -9.95 1.49 -4.72
CA PRO A 363 -10.30 2.04 -6.02
C PRO A 363 -11.34 1.18 -6.77
N PRO A 364 -12.12 1.75 -7.71
CA PRO A 364 -13.18 1.03 -8.40
C PRO A 364 -12.67 -0.17 -9.22
N GLU A 365 -11.41 -0.16 -9.65
CA GLU A 365 -10.77 -1.24 -10.40
C GLU A 365 -10.42 -2.45 -9.53
N ALA A 366 -10.27 -2.29 -8.21
CA ALA A 366 -9.91 -3.39 -7.31
C ALA A 366 -11.02 -4.47 -7.29
N PRO A 367 -10.69 -5.77 -7.19
CA PRO A 367 -11.73 -6.78 -7.01
C PRO A 367 -12.46 -6.57 -5.67
N SER A 368 -13.76 -6.87 -5.64
CA SER A 368 -14.52 -6.93 -4.37
C SER A 368 -14.15 -8.15 -3.52
N THR A 369 -13.48 -9.14 -4.13
CA THR A 369 -12.97 -10.33 -3.43
C THR A 369 -11.95 -9.92 -2.38
N GLY A 370 -12.23 -10.32 -1.14
CA GLY A 370 -11.44 -9.93 0.03
C GLY A 370 -12.11 -8.92 0.94
N TYR A 371 -13.16 -8.24 0.46
CA TYR A 371 -13.96 -7.30 1.22
C TYR A 371 -15.29 -7.94 1.64
N MET A 372 -15.41 -8.32 2.91
CA MET A 372 -16.59 -9.05 3.41
C MET A 372 -17.91 -8.30 3.17
N PHE A 373 -17.87 -6.97 3.26
CA PHE A 373 -19.01 -6.09 3.09
C PHE A 373 -18.85 -5.13 1.91
N GLY A 374 -18.03 -5.48 0.92
CA GLY A 374 -17.70 -4.61 -0.20
C GLY A 374 -16.71 -3.49 0.15
N LYS A 375 -16.39 -2.65 -0.82
CA LYS A 375 -15.34 -1.64 -0.72
C LYS A 375 -15.76 -0.51 0.20
N GLY A 376 -15.08 -0.40 1.34
CA GLY A 376 -15.28 0.63 2.33
C GLY A 376 -14.08 0.68 3.28
N VAL A 377 -14.11 1.60 4.23
CA VAL A 377 -13.14 1.64 5.32
C VAL A 377 -13.67 0.80 6.47
N TYR A 378 -12.85 -0.16 6.93
CA TYR A 378 -13.22 -1.13 7.96
C TYR A 378 -12.64 -0.71 9.31
N PHE A 379 -13.47 -0.81 10.33
CA PHE A 379 -13.14 -0.54 11.72
C PHE A 379 -13.60 -1.69 12.63
N SER A 380 -13.02 -1.76 13.82
CA SER A 380 -13.43 -2.70 14.87
C SER A 380 -13.54 -2.00 16.22
N ASP A 381 -14.42 -2.52 17.08
CA ASP A 381 -14.50 -2.20 18.50
C ASP A 381 -13.52 -3.02 19.36
N MET A 382 -12.82 -3.99 18.75
CA MET A 382 -11.82 -4.84 19.37
C MET A 382 -10.42 -4.47 18.86
N VAL A 383 -9.53 -4.00 19.75
CA VAL A 383 -8.20 -3.52 19.32
C VAL A 383 -7.38 -4.59 18.63
N SER A 384 -7.37 -5.83 19.14
CA SER A 384 -6.48 -6.88 18.60
C SER A 384 -6.93 -7.39 17.24
N LYS A 385 -8.21 -7.24 16.89
CA LYS A 385 -8.69 -7.50 15.53
C LYS A 385 -8.07 -6.52 14.54
N SER A 386 -8.04 -5.24 14.88
CA SER A 386 -7.37 -4.21 14.09
C SER A 386 -5.85 -4.37 14.14
N ALA A 387 -5.27 -4.75 15.29
CA ALA A 387 -3.82 -4.92 15.47
C ALA A 387 -3.22 -6.02 14.58
N ASN A 388 -3.98 -7.07 14.25
CA ASN A 388 -3.55 -8.07 13.27
C ASN A 388 -3.24 -7.48 11.88
N TYR A 389 -3.78 -6.31 11.54
CA TYR A 389 -3.49 -5.59 10.29
C TYR A 389 -2.24 -4.72 10.38
N CYS A 390 -1.57 -4.65 11.53
CA CYS A 390 -0.27 -3.99 11.66
C CYS A 390 0.87 -4.84 11.08
N TYR A 391 0.68 -6.16 10.96
CA TYR A 391 1.70 -7.12 10.52
C TYR A 391 3.01 -7.02 11.34
N ALA A 392 2.89 -6.74 12.65
CA ALA A 392 4.01 -6.82 13.56
C ALA A 392 4.54 -8.26 13.64
N SER A 393 5.83 -8.40 13.91
CA SER A 393 6.50 -9.70 14.04
C SER A 393 7.53 -9.65 15.17
N PRO A 394 8.06 -10.78 15.64
CA PRO A 394 9.12 -10.77 16.67
C PRO A 394 10.36 -9.95 16.28
N ASN A 395 10.67 -9.85 14.98
CA ASN A 395 11.80 -9.06 14.48
C ASN A 395 11.46 -7.57 14.27
N ALA A 396 10.18 -7.24 14.23
CA ALA A 396 9.67 -5.87 14.09
C ALA A 396 8.38 -5.75 14.92
N PRO A 397 8.49 -5.67 16.26
CA PRO A 397 7.34 -5.82 17.16
C PRO A 397 6.52 -4.54 17.30
N GLN A 398 7.04 -3.39 16.87
CA GLN A 398 6.33 -2.12 17.02
C GLN A 398 5.36 -1.87 15.87
N GLY A 399 4.18 -1.32 16.19
CA GLY A 399 3.14 -0.94 15.23
C GLY A 399 2.32 0.24 15.72
N CYS A 400 1.62 0.91 14.81
CA CYS A 400 0.63 1.92 15.18
C CYS A 400 -0.79 1.40 14.93
N LEU A 401 -1.72 1.92 15.72
CA LEU A 401 -3.16 1.73 15.63
C LEU A 401 -3.81 3.11 15.60
N LEU A 402 -4.81 3.29 14.74
CA LEU A 402 -5.53 4.55 14.63
C LEU A 402 -6.89 4.39 15.31
N LEU A 403 -7.24 5.37 16.14
CA LEU A 403 -8.54 5.49 16.75
C LEU A 403 -9.27 6.68 16.13
N CYS A 404 -10.41 6.39 15.48
CA CYS A 404 -11.20 7.38 14.75
C CYS A 404 -12.57 7.58 15.41
N GLU A 405 -13.05 8.82 15.41
CA GLU A 405 -14.47 9.12 15.59
C GLU A 405 -15.18 8.80 14.28
N VAL A 406 -16.09 7.83 14.33
CA VAL A 406 -16.81 7.33 13.17
C VAL A 406 -18.30 7.61 13.33
N ALA A 407 -18.86 8.40 12.42
CA ALA A 407 -20.28 8.72 12.40
C ALA A 407 -21.05 7.61 11.66
N LEU A 408 -21.51 6.60 12.40
CA LEU A 408 -22.12 5.39 11.82
C LEU A 408 -23.52 5.67 11.24
N GLY A 409 -24.24 6.62 11.83
CA GLY A 409 -25.65 6.87 11.54
C GLY A 409 -26.51 5.61 11.72
N ARG A 410 -27.56 5.50 10.90
CA ARG A 410 -28.38 4.29 10.83
C ARG A 410 -27.55 3.15 10.22
N THR A 411 -27.34 2.10 11.00
CA THR A 411 -26.49 0.97 10.63
C THR A 411 -27.31 -0.16 9.99
N HIS A 412 -26.78 -0.76 8.91
CA HIS A 412 -27.34 -1.98 8.32
C HIS A 412 -26.61 -3.20 8.89
N GLU A 413 -27.31 -4.00 9.68
CA GLU A 413 -26.74 -5.20 10.28
C GLU A 413 -26.64 -6.33 9.26
N CYS A 414 -25.46 -6.94 9.17
CA CYS A 414 -25.18 -8.05 8.28
C CYS A 414 -24.59 -9.21 9.08
N PHE A 415 -25.17 -10.40 8.86
CA PHE A 415 -24.82 -11.61 9.62
C PHE A 415 -23.94 -12.60 8.85
N SER A 416 -23.81 -12.36 7.55
CA SER A 416 -22.98 -13.08 6.59
C SER A 416 -22.39 -12.09 5.59
N ALA A 417 -21.35 -12.52 4.86
CA ALA A 417 -20.69 -11.69 3.87
C ALA A 417 -21.70 -11.12 2.84
N ASN A 418 -21.66 -9.81 2.63
CA ASN A 418 -22.58 -9.12 1.74
C ASN A 418 -21.88 -7.94 1.08
N ALA A 419 -21.44 -8.14 -0.16
CA ALA A 419 -20.75 -7.12 -0.96
C ALA A 419 -21.69 -6.24 -1.81
N SER A 420 -23.01 -6.29 -1.58
CA SER A 420 -23.95 -5.45 -2.32
C SER A 420 -23.75 -3.96 -2.03
N ARG A 421 -24.27 -3.09 -2.90
CA ARG A 421 -24.28 -1.65 -2.64
C ARG A 421 -25.13 -1.35 -1.40
N LEU A 422 -24.63 -0.54 -0.48
CA LEU A 422 -25.41 -0.09 0.68
C LEU A 422 -26.62 0.75 0.22
N SER A 423 -27.79 0.45 0.79
CA SER A 423 -28.99 1.25 0.57
C SER A 423 -28.82 2.65 1.15
N LYS A 424 -29.35 3.67 0.45
CA LYS A 424 -29.22 5.09 0.83
C LYS A 424 -29.81 5.42 2.21
N GLN A 425 -30.66 4.56 2.77
CA GLN A 425 -31.25 4.74 4.09
C GLN A 425 -30.29 4.45 5.25
N PHE A 426 -29.15 3.82 4.97
CA PHE A 426 -28.14 3.46 5.96
C PHE A 426 -26.87 4.28 5.73
N GLY A 427 -26.24 4.71 6.82
CA GLY A 427 -24.94 5.38 6.80
C GLY A 427 -23.76 4.42 6.82
N SER A 428 -23.95 3.19 7.29
CA SER A 428 -22.88 2.21 7.48
C SER A 428 -23.40 0.77 7.46
N ARG A 429 -22.48 -0.21 7.40
CA ARG A 429 -22.78 -1.61 7.72
C ARG A 429 -22.09 -2.01 9.01
N LYS A 430 -22.77 -2.83 9.81
CA LYS A 430 -22.17 -3.56 10.92
C LYS A 430 -22.25 -5.04 10.61
N GLY A 431 -21.10 -5.64 10.39
CA GLY A 431 -20.96 -7.08 10.47
C GLY A 431 -21.11 -7.48 11.93
N SER A 432 -22.24 -8.06 12.29
CA SER A 432 -22.50 -8.59 13.63
C SER A 432 -22.92 -10.04 13.49
N PRO A 433 -22.50 -10.89 14.41
CA PRO A 433 -23.08 -12.23 14.50
C PRO A 433 -24.58 -12.28 14.81
N SER A 434 -25.32 -13.29 14.30
CA SER A 434 -26.80 -13.33 14.34
C SER A 434 -27.40 -13.97 15.58
N LEU A 435 -28.43 -13.33 16.15
CA LEU A 435 -29.50 -14.01 16.87
C LEU A 435 -30.59 -14.36 15.85
N GLN A 436 -30.96 -15.64 15.76
CA GLN A 436 -31.98 -16.10 14.81
C GLN A 436 -33.40 -15.61 15.16
N THR A 437 -33.57 -14.92 16.29
CA THR A 437 -34.82 -14.30 16.73
C THR A 437 -34.53 -13.15 17.69
N ALA A 438 -34.60 -11.89 17.26
CA ALA A 438 -34.70 -10.76 18.19
C ALA A 438 -35.52 -9.63 17.56
N THR A 439 -36.79 -9.60 17.96
CA THR A 439 -37.64 -8.41 17.96
C THR A 439 -36.92 -7.22 18.59
N LEU A 440 -36.93 -6.10 17.86
CA LEU A 440 -36.85 -4.70 18.33
C LEU A 440 -36.33 -4.52 19.77
N SER A 441 -35.02 -4.58 19.99
CA SER A 441 -34.37 -3.98 21.16
C SER A 441 -32.87 -3.81 20.87
N ASN A 442 -32.27 -2.79 21.48
CA ASN A 442 -31.02 -2.10 21.12
C ASN A 442 -29.71 -2.88 21.33
N GLU A 443 -29.66 -4.19 21.09
CA GLU A 443 -28.50 -5.01 21.45
C GLU A 443 -28.10 -5.98 20.34
N SER A 444 -27.34 -5.49 19.35
CA SER A 444 -26.60 -6.37 18.44
C SER A 444 -25.20 -6.63 18.98
N VAL A 445 -25.09 -7.66 19.82
CA VAL A 445 -23.81 -8.22 20.26
C VAL A 445 -23.29 -9.10 19.13
N GLY A 446 -22.01 -8.92 18.76
CA GLY A 446 -21.36 -9.96 17.98
C GLY A 446 -21.20 -11.25 18.76
N ALA A 447 -20.62 -12.29 18.16
CA ALA A 447 -20.37 -13.56 18.83
C ALA A 447 -19.48 -13.28 20.05
N THR A 448 -18.53 -12.35 19.91
CA THR A 448 -17.88 -11.65 21.01
C THR A 448 -17.78 -10.15 20.71
N ALA A 449 -18.23 -9.30 21.64
CA ALA A 449 -18.13 -7.83 21.53
C ALA A 449 -17.94 -7.19 22.92
N PRO A 450 -17.43 -5.95 23.02
CA PRO A 450 -17.35 -5.24 24.30
C PRO A 450 -18.73 -5.08 24.95
N ASN A 451 -18.83 -5.28 26.28
CA ASN A 451 -20.08 -5.11 27.02
C ASN A 451 -20.64 -3.68 26.85
N SER A 452 -21.86 -3.56 26.31
CA SER A 452 -22.54 -2.28 26.08
C SER A 452 -22.85 -1.51 27.36
N GLU A 453 -23.00 -2.20 28.50
CA GLU A 453 -23.28 -1.58 29.79
C GLU A 453 -22.08 -0.76 30.33
N THR A 454 -20.86 -1.08 29.89
CA THR A 454 -19.64 -0.40 30.35
C THR A 454 -19.15 0.66 29.38
N TYR A 455 -19.89 0.93 28.31
CA TYR A 455 -19.48 1.93 27.31
C TYR A 455 -19.30 3.30 27.97
N PHE A 456 -18.14 3.89 27.74
CA PHE A 456 -17.88 5.25 28.17
C PHE A 456 -18.47 6.21 27.12
N ARG A 457 -19.29 7.16 27.56
CA ARG A 457 -19.81 8.23 26.71
C ARG A 457 -19.15 9.54 27.09
N GLU A 458 -18.47 10.16 26.14
CA GLU A 458 -17.80 11.45 26.35
C GLU A 458 -18.85 12.54 26.66
N PRO A 459 -18.76 13.25 27.79
CA PRO A 459 -19.82 14.16 28.23
C PRO A 459 -20.11 15.31 27.27
N GLU A 460 -19.07 15.87 26.64
CA GLU A 460 -19.18 17.07 25.81
C GLU A 460 -19.66 16.76 24.39
N THR A 461 -19.14 15.69 23.80
CA THR A 461 -19.41 15.34 22.39
C THR A 461 -20.49 14.27 22.26
N GLY A 462 -20.77 13.50 23.31
CA GLY A 462 -21.63 12.33 23.27
C GLY A 462 -21.06 11.14 22.49
N VAL A 463 -19.80 11.20 22.06
CA VAL A 463 -19.13 10.10 21.36
C VAL A 463 -18.99 8.89 22.30
N VAL A 464 -19.26 7.70 21.76
CA VAL A 464 -19.23 6.45 22.51
C VAL A 464 -17.89 5.74 22.32
N TYR A 465 -17.22 5.44 23.42
CA TYR A 465 -16.05 4.57 23.47
C TYR A 465 -16.53 3.19 23.93
N PRO A 466 -16.46 2.14 23.09
CA PRO A 466 -16.91 0.80 23.46
C PRO A 466 -15.88 0.09 24.36
N ILE A 467 -15.54 0.72 25.49
CA ILE A 467 -14.65 0.19 26.50
C ILE A 467 -15.45 -0.82 27.32
N GLY A 468 -15.08 -2.10 27.22
CA GLY A 468 -15.77 -3.15 27.95
C GLY A 468 -15.12 -4.48 27.75
N GLN A 469 -15.15 -5.31 28.79
CA GLN A 469 -14.67 -6.68 28.68
C GLN A 469 -15.44 -7.40 27.57
N PRO A 470 -14.77 -8.17 26.71
CA PRO A 470 -15.45 -8.85 25.62
C PRO A 470 -16.40 -9.91 26.19
N VAL A 471 -17.68 -9.82 25.85
CA VAL A 471 -18.70 -10.79 26.25
C VAL A 471 -19.03 -11.66 25.03
N THR A 472 -18.98 -12.98 25.21
CA THR A 472 -19.31 -13.95 24.16
C THR A 472 -20.75 -14.43 24.31
N SER A 473 -21.56 -14.26 23.28
CA SER A 473 -22.91 -14.81 23.23
C SER A 473 -22.89 -16.22 22.63
N LYS A 474 -23.33 -17.21 23.42
CA LYS A 474 -23.32 -18.64 23.01
C LYS A 474 -24.43 -19.00 22.02
N ASP A 475 -25.48 -18.18 21.95
CA ASP A 475 -26.68 -18.44 21.13
C ASP A 475 -26.55 -17.90 19.69
N ILE A 476 -25.39 -17.31 19.38
CA ILE A 476 -25.18 -16.60 18.13
C ILE A 476 -24.39 -17.46 17.14
N LYS A 477 -24.97 -17.71 15.96
CA LYS A 477 -24.30 -18.36 14.82
C LYS A 477 -23.95 -17.31 13.76
N SER A 478 -22.68 -17.24 13.37
CA SER A 478 -22.21 -16.35 12.31
C SER A 478 -20.86 -16.77 11.76
N ASP A 479 -20.57 -16.30 10.55
CA ASP A 479 -19.25 -16.38 9.91
C ASP A 479 -18.21 -15.45 10.55
N LEU A 480 -18.65 -14.53 11.44
CA LEU A 480 -17.81 -13.56 12.15
C LEU A 480 -17.66 -13.93 13.63
N LEU A 481 -16.45 -13.79 14.18
CA LEU A 481 -16.21 -13.92 15.63
C LEU A 481 -16.36 -12.59 16.38
N TYR A 482 -16.12 -11.47 15.70
CA TYR A 482 -16.05 -10.12 16.25
C TYR A 482 -16.71 -9.13 15.30
N ASN A 483 -17.19 -8.01 15.83
CA ASN A 483 -17.84 -6.96 15.03
C ASN A 483 -16.90 -6.33 13.98
N GLU A 484 -17.49 -5.85 12.89
CA GLU A 484 -16.86 -4.97 11.91
C GLU A 484 -17.81 -3.83 11.57
N TYR A 485 -17.28 -2.61 11.52
CA TYR A 485 -18.02 -1.43 11.10
C TYR A 485 -17.43 -0.95 9.79
N VAL A 486 -18.28 -0.83 8.76
CA VAL A 486 -17.84 -0.51 7.40
C VAL A 486 -18.48 0.78 6.93
N ILE A 487 -17.62 1.71 6.52
CA ILE A 487 -17.96 3.05 6.07
C ILE A 487 -17.71 3.17 4.58
N TYR A 488 -18.69 3.73 3.87
CA TYR A 488 -18.65 3.88 2.41
C TYR A 488 -18.50 5.34 1.96
N ASP A 489 -18.31 6.26 2.91
CA ASP A 489 -18.02 7.66 2.67
C ASP A 489 -16.99 8.14 3.69
N THR A 490 -15.82 8.57 3.22
CA THR A 490 -14.72 9.01 4.08
C THR A 490 -15.04 10.25 4.90
N ALA A 491 -16.05 11.04 4.51
CA ALA A 491 -16.55 12.17 5.30
C ALA A 491 -17.22 11.74 6.62
N GLN A 492 -17.49 10.45 6.84
CA GLN A 492 -17.99 9.93 8.12
C GLN A 492 -16.87 9.56 9.11
N ILE A 493 -15.61 9.85 8.77
CA ILE A 493 -14.45 9.42 9.53
C ILE A 493 -13.65 10.66 9.93
N LYS A 494 -13.30 10.73 11.21
CA LYS A 494 -12.39 11.74 11.75
C LYS A 494 -11.31 11.05 12.57
N GLN A 495 -10.06 11.22 12.18
CA GLN A 495 -8.91 10.73 12.93
C GLN A 495 -8.82 11.51 14.25
N ARG A 496 -8.58 10.81 15.36
CA ARG A 496 -8.49 11.45 16.68
C ARG A 496 -7.20 11.10 17.41
N TYR A 497 -6.79 9.82 17.37
CA TYR A 497 -5.58 9.39 18.06
C TYR A 497 -4.79 8.36 17.26
N LEU A 498 -3.47 8.50 17.26
CA LEU A 498 -2.54 7.45 16.85
C LEU A 498 -1.93 6.83 18.10
N VAL A 499 -2.14 5.54 18.29
CA VAL A 499 -1.57 4.77 19.39
C VAL A 499 -0.37 4.00 18.85
N TRP A 500 0.82 4.33 19.33
CA TRP A 500 2.05 3.59 19.06
C TRP A 500 2.21 2.50 20.12
N ALA A 501 2.28 1.25 19.68
CA ALA A 501 2.27 0.09 20.56
C ALA A 501 3.40 -0.89 20.22
N ASP A 502 3.87 -1.59 21.25
CA ASP A 502 4.78 -2.72 21.14
C ASP A 502 4.01 -4.04 21.27
N PHE A 503 4.24 -4.95 20.32
CA PHE A 503 3.63 -6.27 20.33
C PHE A 503 4.55 -7.23 21.08
N LYS A 504 4.12 -7.62 22.28
CA LYS A 504 4.81 -8.61 23.11
C LYS A 504 4.39 -10.00 22.71
N PHE A 505 5.10 -10.60 21.76
CA PHE A 505 4.85 -11.97 21.31
C PHE A 505 5.16 -12.98 22.43
N VAL A 506 4.25 -13.95 22.60
CA VAL A 506 4.39 -15.04 23.57
C VAL A 506 4.76 -16.30 22.80
N PHE A 507 5.82 -16.98 23.24
CA PHE A 507 6.33 -18.22 22.62
C PHE A 507 6.03 -19.44 23.48
#